data_AF-A0A061F9I7-F1
#
_entry.id   AF-A0A061F9I7-F1
#
_cell.length_a   1.000
_cell.length_b   1.000
_cell.length_c   1.000
_cell.angle_alpha   90.00
_cell.angle_beta   90.00
_cell.angle_gamma   90.00
#
_symmetry.space_group_name_H-M   'P 1'
#
loop_
_entity.id
_entity.type
_entity.pdbx_description
1 polymer ?
#
loop_
_entity_poly.entity_id
_entity_poly.type
_entity_poly.pdbx_seq_one_letter_code
_entity_poly.pdbx_strand_id
1 'polypeptide(L)'
;MIERGKSSAELRLVIVKGEVCMEMFGEPYETKDLFTLYGTLQLLRFYPGKVPNLDLFVLTGDKKRIKKTDYPGPNATSPPPLFHYCGEEEALDIVFPNWTF
;
A
#
# COMPACT_ATOMS: atom_id res chain seq x y z
N MET A 1 8.42 10.10 -6.80
CA MET A 1 6.94 10.04 -6.89
C MET A 1 6.39 9.24 -5.72
N ILE A 2 6.75 7.95 -5.57
CA ILE A 2 6.29 7.12 -4.45
C ILE A 2 6.84 7.56 -3.09
N GLU A 3 8.13 7.94 -3.00
CA GLU A 3 8.80 8.33 -1.74
C GLU A 3 8.08 9.45 -0.95
N ARG A 4 7.27 10.29 -1.61
CA ARG A 4 6.42 11.29 -0.94
C ARG A 4 5.34 10.68 -0.04
N GLY A 5 4.94 9.44 -0.29
CA GLY A 5 3.98 8.70 0.50
C GLY A 5 4.58 8.01 1.73
N LYS A 6 5.91 8.02 1.91
CA LYS A 6 6.59 7.28 2.98
C LYS A 6 6.10 7.68 4.37
N SER A 7 5.88 8.97 4.60
CA SER A 7 5.36 9.48 5.88
C SER A 7 3.93 9.04 6.18
N SER A 8 3.19 8.60 5.16
CA SER A 8 1.79 8.21 5.24
C SER A 8 1.60 6.70 5.28
N ALA A 9 2.67 5.91 5.24
CA ALA A 9 2.63 4.45 5.21
C ALA A 9 3.30 3.85 6.44
N GLU A 10 2.84 2.67 6.85
CA GLU A 10 3.54 1.87 7.86
C GLU A 10 4.41 0.78 7.21
N LEU A 11 4.08 0.37 5.98
CA LEU A 11 4.81 -0.69 5.27
C LEU A 11 5.25 -0.22 3.88
N ARG A 12 6.41 -0.70 3.45
CA ARG A 12 6.81 -0.78 2.05
C ARG A 12 6.89 -2.23 1.63
N LEU A 13 6.22 -2.58 0.54
CA LEU A 13 6.28 -3.89 -0.08
C LEU A 13 6.91 -3.75 -1.47
N VAL A 14 7.99 -4.48 -1.70
CA VAL A 14 8.69 -4.50 -2.98
C VAL A 14 8.72 -5.93 -3.50
N ILE A 15 8.37 -6.11 -4.77
CA ILE A 15 8.56 -7.38 -5.48
C ILE A 15 9.52 -7.15 -6.63
N VAL A 16 10.58 -7.95 -6.70
CA VAL A 16 11.53 -7.96 -7.81
C VAL A 16 11.79 -9.40 -8.22
N LYS A 17 11.54 -9.72 -9.49
CA LYS A 17 11.77 -11.05 -10.08
C LYS A 17 11.13 -12.20 -9.27
N GLY A 18 9.96 -11.93 -8.67
CA GLY A 18 9.23 -12.91 -7.87
C GLY A 18 9.71 -13.05 -6.43
N GLU A 19 10.69 -12.26 -5.99
CA GLU A 19 11.12 -12.17 -4.59
C GLU A 19 10.45 -10.97 -3.92
N VAL A 20 9.95 -11.15 -2.70
CA VAL A 20 9.29 -10.10 -1.92
C VAL A 20 10.22 -9.59 -0.81
N CYS A 21 10.29 -8.28 -0.66
CA CYS A 21 10.93 -7.59 0.46
C CYS A 21 9.90 -6.67 1.12
N MET A 22 9.86 -6.67 2.45
CA MET A 22 8.98 -5.79 3.22
C MET A 22 9.81 -5.00 4.23
N GLU A 23 9.63 -3.68 4.23
CA GLU A 23 10.22 -2.76 5.20
C GLU A 23 9.09 -2.13 6.02
N MET A 24 9.30 -1.98 7.33
CA MET A 24 8.35 -1.30 8.22
C MET A 24 8.87 0.09 8.57
N PHE A 25 8.04 1.11 8.36
CA PHE A 25 8.34 2.51 8.72
C PHE A 25 7.74 2.92 10.06
N GLY A 26 6.79 2.14 10.58
CA GLY A 26 6.13 2.36 11.85
C GLY A 26 5.44 1.08 12.31
N GLU A 27 4.72 1.16 13.42
CA GLU A 27 4.00 0.01 13.96
C GLU A 27 2.75 -0.25 13.09
N PRO A 28 2.67 -1.42 12.41
CA PRO A 28 1.50 -1.77 11.65
C PRO A 28 0.31 -1.96 12.59
N TYR A 29 -0.88 -1.62 12.10
CA TYR A 29 -2.09 -1.85 12.90
C TYR A 29 -2.38 -3.36 12.96
N GLU A 30 -2.43 -3.91 14.18
CA GLU A 30 -2.64 -5.34 14.43
C GLU A 30 -1.63 -6.23 13.64
N THR A 31 -2.10 -7.31 13.01
CA THR A 31 -1.26 -8.28 12.28
C THR A 31 -1.25 -8.05 10.76
N LYS A 32 -1.56 -6.82 10.33
CA LYS A 32 -1.70 -6.43 8.92
C LYS A 32 -0.40 -6.61 8.11
N ASP A 33 0.75 -6.47 8.75
CA ASP A 33 2.06 -6.73 8.16
C ASP A 33 2.22 -8.20 7.75
N LEU A 34 1.95 -9.12 8.67
CA LEU A 34 2.04 -10.56 8.42
C LEU A 34 1.07 -10.97 7.32
N PHE A 35 -0.15 -10.46 7.35
CA PHE A 35 -1.12 -10.81 6.32
C PHE A 35 -0.79 -10.22 4.94
N THR A 36 -0.27 -8.97 4.88
CA THR A 36 0.24 -8.40 3.63
C THR A 36 1.32 -9.31 3.04
N LEU A 37 2.26 -9.75 3.88
CA LEU A 37 3.34 -10.62 3.46
C LEU A 37 2.82 -12.00 3.00
N TYR A 38 2.00 -12.68 3.80
CA TYR A 38 1.48 -14.00 3.45
C TYR A 38 0.58 -13.97 2.21
N GLY A 39 -0.28 -12.97 2.06
CA GLY A 39 -1.10 -12.80 0.86
C GLY A 39 -0.25 -12.57 -0.39
N THR A 40 0.82 -11.79 -0.26
CA THR A 40 1.79 -11.58 -1.35
C THR A 40 2.53 -12.87 -1.70
N LEU A 41 3.00 -13.62 -0.70
CA LEU A 41 3.65 -14.92 -0.92
C LEU A 41 2.72 -15.93 -1.58
N GLN A 42 1.43 -15.93 -1.23
CA GLN A 42 0.43 -16.76 -1.89
C GLN A 42 0.23 -16.35 -3.36
N LEU A 43 0.11 -15.06 -3.66
CA LEU A 43 0.03 -14.55 -5.03
C LEU A 43 1.24 -14.99 -5.87
N LEU A 44 2.45 -14.85 -5.33
CA LEU A 44 3.68 -15.28 -5.98
C LEU A 44 3.71 -16.79 -6.23
N ARG A 45 3.19 -17.59 -5.28
CA ARG A 45 3.09 -19.05 -5.40
C ARG A 45 2.05 -19.49 -6.44
N PHE A 46 0.90 -18.85 -6.49
CA PHE A 46 -0.19 -19.21 -7.41
C PHE A 46 0.03 -18.71 -8.83
N TYR A 47 0.78 -17.61 -8.99
CA TYR A 47 1.01 -16.96 -10.28
C TYR A 47 2.50 -16.73 -10.56
N PRO A 48 3.32 -17.80 -10.59
CA PRO A 48 4.77 -17.67 -10.78
C PRO A 48 5.08 -17.02 -12.14
N GLY A 49 5.93 -16.00 -12.13
CA GLY A 49 6.33 -15.23 -13.31
C GLY A 49 5.26 -14.30 -13.89
N LYS A 50 4.07 -14.23 -13.28
CA LYS A 50 2.97 -13.34 -13.72
C LYS A 50 2.78 -12.12 -12.85
N VAL A 51 3.27 -12.15 -11.60
CA VAL A 51 3.28 -10.96 -10.73
C VAL A 51 4.42 -10.04 -11.17
N PRO A 52 4.12 -8.78 -11.55
CA PRO A 52 5.14 -7.86 -12.04
C PRO A 52 6.04 -7.38 -10.90
N ASN A 53 7.17 -6.76 -11.28
CA ASN A 53 7.94 -5.99 -10.32
C ASN A 53 7.11 -4.78 -9.86
N LEU A 54 7.02 -4.56 -8.56
CA LEU A 54 6.22 -3.49 -7.96
C LEU A 54 6.87 -2.96 -6.69
N ASP A 55 6.55 -1.71 -6.37
CA ASP A 55 6.97 -0.98 -5.18
C ASP A 55 5.74 -0.27 -4.63
N LEU A 56 5.27 -0.69 -3.45
CA LEU A 56 4.03 -0.24 -2.84
C LEU A 56 4.30 0.30 -1.45
N PHE A 57 3.64 1.41 -1.13
CA PHE A 57 3.47 1.88 0.22
C PHE A 57 2.07 1.51 0.70
N VAL A 58 2.00 0.85 1.86
CA VAL A 58 0.75 0.37 2.45
C VAL A 58 0.54 1.06 3.79
N LEU A 59 -0.59 1.74 3.87
CA LEU A 59 -1.18 2.22 5.10
C LEU A 59 -1.97 1.08 5.75
N THR A 60 -1.69 0.82 7.00
CA THR A 60 -2.33 -0.26 7.76
C THR A 60 -3.32 0.28 8.77
N GLY A 61 -3.09 1.46 9.35
CA GLY A 61 -3.99 2.04 10.36
C GLY A 61 -5.28 2.62 9.79
N ASP A 62 -6.20 3.01 10.67
CA ASP A 62 -7.51 3.56 10.26
C ASP A 62 -7.49 5.08 10.01
N LYS A 63 -6.47 5.79 10.51
CA LYS A 63 -6.54 7.25 10.75
C LYS A 63 -5.61 8.15 9.92
N LYS A 64 -4.73 7.64 9.07
CA LYS A 64 -4.01 8.48 8.09
C LYS A 64 -4.67 8.27 6.74
N ARG A 65 -4.83 9.29 5.91
CA ARG A 65 -5.43 9.21 4.57
C ARG A 65 -4.87 10.32 3.70
N ILE A 66 -4.77 10.08 2.39
CA ILE A 66 -4.50 11.13 1.41
C ILE A 66 -5.84 11.77 1.04
N LYS A 67 -6.14 12.97 1.56
CA LYS A 67 -7.46 13.58 1.35
C LYS A 67 -7.56 14.27 0.00
N LYS A 68 -8.74 14.20 -0.63
CA LYS A 68 -9.06 14.95 -1.86
C LYS A 68 -8.85 16.46 -1.70
N THR A 69 -9.16 17.00 -0.52
CA THR A 69 -9.02 18.43 -0.20
C THR A 69 -7.59 18.94 -0.25
N ASP A 70 -6.60 18.06 -0.06
CA ASP A 70 -5.18 18.42 -0.04
C ASP A 70 -4.62 18.57 -1.46
N TYR A 71 -5.37 18.13 -2.47
CA TYR A 71 -4.98 18.13 -3.89
C TYR A 71 -6.05 18.80 -4.77
N PRO A 72 -6.37 20.10 -4.56
CA PRO A 72 -7.47 20.75 -5.25
C PRO A 72 -7.11 21.22 -6.66
N GLY A 73 -7.93 20.81 -7.63
CA GLY A 73 -7.96 21.40 -8.98
C GLY A 73 -6.93 20.81 -9.98
N PRO A 74 -6.96 21.29 -11.23
CA PRO A 74 -6.23 20.67 -12.35
C PRO A 74 -4.71 20.86 -12.31
N ASN A 75 -4.21 21.82 -11.54
CA ASN A 75 -2.77 22.09 -11.37
C ASN A 75 -2.21 21.60 -10.03
N ALA A 76 -2.99 20.83 -9.26
CA ALA A 76 -2.51 20.24 -8.02
C ALA A 76 -1.36 19.26 -8.31
N THR A 77 -0.41 19.19 -7.39
CA THR A 77 0.61 18.13 -7.45
C THR A 77 -0.08 16.79 -7.32
N SER A 78 0.24 15.78 -8.15
CA SER A 78 -0.41 14.48 -8.01
C SER A 78 -0.19 13.88 -6.60
N PRO A 79 -1.24 13.25 -6.02
CA PRO A 79 -1.11 12.54 -4.75
C PRO A 79 -0.10 11.39 -4.88
N PRO A 80 0.64 11.04 -3.81
CA PRO A 80 1.45 9.83 -3.83
C PRO A 80 0.53 8.59 -3.88
N PRO A 81 0.89 7.54 -4.63
CA PRO A 81 0.15 6.28 -4.58
C PRO A 81 0.35 5.64 -3.21
N LEU A 82 -0.74 5.51 -2.45
CA LEU A 82 -0.77 4.87 -1.14
C LEU A 82 -1.87 3.81 -1.16
N PHE A 83 -1.53 2.58 -0.78
CA PHE A 83 -2.49 1.49 -0.68
C PHE A 83 -3.08 1.44 0.72
N HIS A 84 -4.38 1.21 0.83
CA HIS A 84 -5.06 1.10 2.11
C HIS A 84 -6.10 -0.02 2.10
N TYR A 85 -6.21 -0.71 3.23
CA TYR A 85 -7.22 -1.75 3.42
C TYR A 85 -8.66 -1.21 3.47
N CYS A 86 -8.82 0.05 3.87
CA CYS A 86 -10.12 0.69 3.98
C CYS A 86 -10.26 1.74 2.87
N GLY A 87 -11.40 1.74 2.18
CA GLY A 87 -11.78 2.83 1.28
C GLY A 87 -12.62 3.87 2.01
N GLU A 88 -12.44 5.14 1.65
CA GLU A 88 -13.33 6.23 2.05
C GLU A 88 -13.57 7.16 0.85
N GLU A 89 -14.76 7.75 0.75
CA GLU A 89 -15.14 8.61 -0.37
C GLU A 89 -14.28 9.88 -0.45
N GLU A 90 -13.86 10.44 0.68
CA GLU A 90 -13.04 11.65 0.75
C GLU A 90 -11.54 11.41 0.55
N ALA A 91 -11.13 10.14 0.45
CA ALA A 91 -9.74 9.74 0.31
C ALA A 91 -9.35 9.47 -1.15
N LEU A 92 -8.04 9.53 -1.40
CA LEU A 92 -7.38 9.22 -2.68
C LEU A 92 -6.52 7.94 -2.58
N ASP A 93 -6.60 7.24 -1.45
CA ASP A 93 -5.89 5.98 -1.22
C ASP A 93 -6.44 4.90 -2.16
N ILE A 94 -5.56 4.02 -2.64
CA ILE A 94 -5.91 2.91 -3.51
C ILE A 94 -6.33 1.73 -2.64
N VAL A 95 -7.58 1.31 -2.76
CA VAL A 95 -8.11 0.20 -1.97
C VAL A 95 -7.35 -1.09 -2.31
N PHE A 96 -6.84 -1.74 -1.27
CA PHE A 96 -6.13 -3.00 -1.33
C PHE A 96 -6.95 -4.09 -0.63
N PRO A 97 -7.03 -5.31 -1.18
CA PRO A 97 -7.81 -6.39 -0.59
C PRO A 97 -7.35 -6.69 0.84
N ASN A 98 -8.34 -6.75 1.73
CA ASN A 98 -8.16 -7.09 3.14
C ASN A 98 -7.72 -8.56 3.32
N TRP A 99 -7.07 -8.86 4.44
CA TRP A 99 -6.71 -10.22 4.83
C TRP A 99 -7.90 -11.05 5.33
N THR A 100 -9.04 -10.42 5.60
CA THR A 100 -10.26 -11.12 6.07
C THR A 100 -11.00 -11.91 4.98
N PHE A 101 -10.42 -12.07 3.78
CA PHE A 101 -10.98 -12.85 2.68
C PHE A 101 -10.59 -14.33 2.76
#